data_AF-A0A848WIA6-F1
#
_entry.id   AF-A0A848WIA6-F1
#
_cell.length_a   1.000
_cell.length_b   1.000
_cell.length_c   1.000
_cell.angle_alpha   90.00
_cell.angle_beta   90.00
_cell.angle_gamma   90.00
#
_symmetry.space_group_name_H-M   'P 1'
#
loop_
_entity.id
_entity.type
_entity.pdbx_description
1 polymer ?
#
loop_
_entity_poly.entity_id
_entity_poly.type
_entity_poly.pdbx_seq_one_letter_code
_entity_poly.pdbx_strand_id
1 'polypeptide(L)'
;MTGTDGTPEIGRVADAPPDNWVDTYAPAAVRPYLRLSRADRPIGTWLLLIPCWWGIGAASLMQGAFTSHHAWIAVGCAIGAWLMRGAGCTWNDITDRNFDGAVERTRSRPIPAGQVTVKGAVIWMLIQSLVAFCILLTFNTFAIALGIASLAIVCIYPFAKRFTWWPQVFLGLAFNWG
;
A
#
# COMPACT_ATOMS: atom_id res chain seq x y z
N MET A 1 -10.99 37.75 21.46
CA MET A 1 -9.98 38.12 20.44
C MET A 1 -8.71 37.39 20.86
N THR A 2 -8.15 36.39 20.19
CA THR A 2 -7.94 36.06 18.77
C THR A 2 -7.62 34.55 18.74
N GLY A 3 -8.35 33.71 18.01
CA GLY A 3 -8.01 33.36 16.62
C GLY A 3 -8.57 31.96 16.36
N THR A 4 -9.72 31.92 15.70
CA THR A 4 -10.33 30.71 15.16
C THR A 4 -9.63 30.37 13.85
N ASP A 5 -8.55 29.59 13.90
CA ASP A 5 -7.99 28.98 12.69
C ASP A 5 -8.83 27.75 12.34
N GLY A 6 -9.87 28.01 11.55
CA GLY A 6 -10.85 27.05 11.07
C GLY A 6 -10.31 26.06 10.04
N THR A 7 -9.39 25.20 10.42
CA THR A 7 -9.26 23.89 9.79
C THR A 7 -10.07 22.90 10.63
N PRO A 8 -11.11 22.23 10.07
CA PRO A 8 -11.83 21.22 10.83
C PRO A 8 -10.80 20.18 11.28
N GLU A 9 -10.72 19.85 12.57
CA GLU A 9 -9.95 18.70 13.02
C GLU A 9 -10.52 17.47 12.30
N ILE A 10 -9.81 17.06 11.24
CA ILE A 10 -10.22 15.96 10.37
C ILE A 10 -10.00 14.68 11.18
N GLY A 11 -11.10 14.19 11.76
CA GLY A 11 -11.16 13.09 12.71
C GLY A 11 -10.18 11.96 12.43
N ARG A 12 -9.55 11.49 13.51
CA ARG A 12 -8.60 10.37 13.50
C ARG A 12 -9.21 9.16 12.80
N VAL A 13 -8.43 8.51 11.94
CA VAL A 13 -8.87 7.26 11.32
C VAL A 13 -8.92 6.20 12.42
N ALA A 14 -10.12 5.65 12.68
CA ALA A 14 -10.41 4.86 13.89
C ALA A 14 -9.51 3.63 14.05
N ASP A 15 -8.99 3.09 12.95
CA ASP A 15 -8.15 1.90 12.88
C ASP A 15 -6.64 2.22 12.77
N ALA A 16 -6.22 3.47 13.01
CA ALA A 16 -4.82 3.91 13.05
C ALA A 16 -4.27 4.08 14.49
N PRO A 17 -2.99 3.78 14.77
CA PRO A 17 -2.36 4.06 16.06
C PRO A 17 -2.42 5.56 16.45
N PRO A 18 -2.49 5.90 17.75
CA PRO A 18 -2.62 7.30 18.19
C PRO A 18 -1.42 8.16 17.78
N ASP A 19 -0.22 7.62 17.92
CA ASP A 19 1.04 8.31 17.66
C ASP A 19 1.61 7.96 16.28
N ASN A 20 0.76 7.96 15.25
CA ASN A 20 1.22 7.66 13.90
C ASN A 20 1.93 8.88 13.28
N TRP A 21 3.07 8.62 12.63
CA TRP A 21 3.91 9.67 12.06
C TRP A 21 3.21 10.50 10.98
N VAL A 22 2.21 9.94 10.30
CA VAL A 22 1.42 10.63 9.26
C VAL A 22 0.59 11.76 9.89
N ASP A 23 0.00 11.52 11.05
CA ASP A 23 -0.80 12.50 11.77
C ASP A 23 0.05 13.48 12.57
N THR A 24 1.27 13.08 12.96
CA THR A 24 2.21 13.94 13.70
C THR A 24 3.01 14.86 12.78
N TYR A 25 3.56 14.36 11.67
CA TYR A 25 4.57 15.08 10.88
C TYR A 25 4.15 15.40 9.45
N ALA A 26 3.17 14.69 8.86
CA ALA A 26 2.84 14.93 7.47
C ALA A 26 2.09 16.26 7.27
N PRO A 27 2.41 17.02 6.21
CA PRO A 27 1.68 18.24 5.84
C PRO A 27 0.19 17.94 5.62
N ALA A 28 -0.68 18.87 6.02
CA ALA A 28 -2.13 18.70 5.98
C ALA A 28 -2.66 18.32 4.58
N ALA A 29 -2.05 18.82 3.51
CA ALA A 29 -2.45 18.53 2.14
C ALA A 29 -2.15 17.07 1.69
N VAL A 30 -1.09 16.46 2.22
CA VAL A 30 -0.63 15.11 1.81
C VAL A 30 -1.18 14.02 2.75
N ARG A 31 -1.53 14.42 3.98
CA ARG A 31 -2.06 13.53 5.02
C ARG A 31 -3.22 12.63 4.55
N PRO A 32 -4.25 13.12 3.83
CA PRO A 32 -5.33 12.26 3.34
C PRO A 32 -4.87 11.17 2.36
N TYR A 33 -3.89 11.48 1.51
CA TYR A 33 -3.30 10.53 0.55
C TYR A 33 -2.41 9.49 1.23
N LEU A 34 -1.67 9.88 2.27
CA LEU A 34 -0.87 8.95 3.08
C LEU A 34 -1.74 8.02 3.93
N ARG A 35 -2.84 8.54 4.50
CA ARG A 35 -3.86 7.72 5.17
C ARG A 35 -4.52 6.75 4.19
N LEU A 36 -4.76 7.18 2.94
CA LEU A 36 -5.32 6.35 1.88
C LEU A 36 -4.37 5.20 1.50
N SER A 37 -3.05 5.47 1.42
CA SER A 37 -2.03 4.45 1.20
C SER A 37 -1.67 3.63 2.45
N ARG A 38 -2.34 3.86 3.59
CA ARG A 38 -2.07 3.20 4.87
C ARG A 38 -0.62 3.37 5.35
N ALA A 39 -0.01 4.51 5.04
CA ALA A 39 1.31 4.88 5.53
C ALA A 39 1.38 4.97 7.07
N ASP A 40 0.24 5.18 7.72
CA ASP A 40 0.05 5.15 9.16
C ASP A 40 0.12 3.72 9.76
N ARG A 41 0.06 2.67 8.93
CA ARG A 41 -0.05 1.26 9.36
C ARG A 41 0.97 0.35 8.66
N PRO A 42 2.20 0.30 9.17
CA PRO A 42 3.32 -0.35 8.48
C PRO A 42 3.22 -1.88 8.44
N ILE A 43 2.35 -2.50 9.25
CA ILE A 43 2.18 -3.97 9.33
C ILE A 43 2.02 -4.57 7.93
N GLY A 44 1.21 -3.93 7.09
CA GLY A 44 0.98 -4.38 5.73
C GLY A 44 2.21 -4.38 4.83
N THR A 45 3.05 -3.36 4.99
CA THR A 45 4.32 -3.25 4.26
C THR A 45 5.31 -4.31 4.74
N TRP A 46 5.38 -4.55 6.05
CA TRP A 46 6.24 -5.60 6.61
C TRP A 46 5.86 -6.98 6.09
N LEU A 47 4.55 -7.28 5.97
CA LEU A 47 4.09 -8.55 5.43
C LEU A 47 4.52 -8.78 3.97
N LEU A 48 4.64 -7.73 3.16
CA LEU A 48 5.20 -7.83 1.80
C LEU A 48 6.74 -7.89 1.81
N LEU A 49 7.37 -7.14 2.70
CA LEU A 49 8.82 -6.93 2.67
C LEU A 49 9.62 -8.11 3.22
N ILE A 50 9.14 -8.71 4.32
CA ILE A 50 9.88 -9.79 5.00
C ILE A 50 10.15 -10.97 4.06
N PRO A 51 9.17 -11.52 3.31
CA PRO A 51 9.43 -12.59 2.35
C PRO A 51 10.51 -12.23 1.31
N CYS A 52 10.49 -11.00 0.77
CA CYS A 52 11.50 -10.55 -0.18
C CYS A 52 12.91 -10.57 0.43
N TRP A 53 13.06 -10.07 1.66
CA TRP A 53 14.37 -10.07 2.32
C TRP A 53 14.84 -11.48 2.70
N TRP A 54 13.93 -12.39 3.05
CA TRP A 54 14.27 -13.81 3.21
C TRP A 54 14.78 -14.42 1.90
N GLY A 55 14.14 -14.13 0.76
CA GLY A 55 14.59 -14.58 -0.56
C GLY A 55 15.99 -14.06 -0.91
N ILE A 56 16.25 -12.77 -0.65
CA ILE A 56 17.58 -12.16 -0.86
C ILE A 56 18.62 -12.79 0.06
N GLY A 57 18.28 -13.02 1.34
CA GLY A 57 19.16 -13.68 2.30
C GLY A 57 19.53 -15.09 1.87
N ALA A 58 18.55 -15.88 1.43
CA ALA A 58 18.78 -17.22 0.89
C ALA A 58 19.67 -17.18 -0.36
N ALA A 59 19.42 -16.26 -1.30
CA ALA A 59 20.23 -16.10 -2.50
C ALA A 59 21.68 -15.68 -2.18
N SER A 60 21.87 -14.80 -1.19
CA SER A 60 23.19 -14.37 -0.73
C SER A 60 23.97 -15.51 -0.08
N LEU A 61 23.31 -16.35 0.73
CA LEU A 61 23.92 -17.54 1.33
C LEU A 61 24.34 -18.55 0.26
N MET A 62 23.53 -18.76 -0.77
CA MET A 62 23.86 -19.67 -1.88
C MET A 62 25.05 -19.17 -2.71
N GLN A 63 25.22 -17.85 -2.86
CA GLN A 63 26.38 -17.26 -3.52
C GLN A 63 27.62 -17.15 -2.60
N GLY A 64 27.45 -17.31 -1.29
CA GLY A 64 28.51 -17.16 -0.30
C GLY A 64 28.97 -15.71 -0.07
N ALA A 65 28.23 -14.72 -0.56
CA ALA A 65 28.56 -13.30 -0.40
C ALA A 65 27.33 -12.40 -0.46
N PHE A 66 27.37 -11.29 0.27
CA PHE A 66 26.40 -10.19 0.15
C PHE A 66 27.01 -9.09 -0.71
N THR A 67 26.40 -8.83 -1.88
CA THR A 67 26.91 -7.91 -2.89
C THR A 67 26.12 -6.61 -2.88
N SER A 68 26.65 -5.56 -3.53
CA SER A 68 25.92 -4.31 -3.75
C SER A 68 24.62 -4.51 -4.54
N HIS A 69 24.57 -5.54 -5.40
CA HIS A 69 23.36 -5.92 -6.12
C HIS A 69 22.27 -6.44 -5.18
N HIS A 70 22.62 -7.28 -4.21
CA HIS A 70 21.70 -7.76 -3.17
C HIS A 70 21.19 -6.59 -2.30
N ALA A 71 22.07 -5.64 -1.97
CA ALA A 71 21.69 -4.42 -1.26
C ALA A 71 20.69 -3.57 -2.05
N TRP A 72 20.93 -3.37 -3.35
CA TRP A 72 20.02 -2.64 -4.23
C TRP A 72 18.63 -3.31 -4.29
N ILE A 73 18.58 -4.62 -4.49
CA ILE A 73 17.31 -5.37 -4.51
C ILE A 73 16.60 -5.23 -3.16
N ALA A 74 17.31 -5.31 -2.03
CA ALA A 74 16.70 -5.19 -0.70
C ALA A 74 16.05 -3.82 -0.47
N VAL A 75 16.70 -2.75 -0.91
CA VAL A 75 16.15 -1.38 -0.87
C VAL A 75 14.99 -1.23 -1.86
N GLY A 76 15.15 -1.75 -3.08
CA GLY A 76 14.10 -1.75 -4.10
C GLY A 76 12.83 -2.47 -3.64
N CYS A 77 12.97 -3.61 -2.97
CA CYS A 77 11.86 -4.34 -2.34
C CYS A 77 11.23 -3.54 -1.19
N ALA A 78 12.00 -2.84 -0.36
CA ALA A 78 11.45 -2.02 0.72
C ALA A 78 10.59 -0.86 0.20
N ILE A 79 11.11 -0.13 -0.79
CA ILE A 79 10.38 0.98 -1.43
C ILE A 79 9.18 0.43 -2.22
N GLY A 80 9.39 -0.64 -2.99
CA GLY A 80 8.34 -1.30 -3.76
C GLY A 80 7.20 -1.82 -2.89
N ALA A 81 7.51 -2.50 -1.77
CA ALA A 81 6.52 -3.00 -0.82
C ALA A 81 5.68 -1.86 -0.23
N TRP A 82 6.32 -0.74 0.13
CA TRP A 82 5.62 0.45 0.63
C TRP A 82 4.66 1.03 -0.42
N LEU A 83 5.15 1.26 -1.64
CA LEU A 83 4.37 1.83 -2.73
C LEU A 83 3.23 0.92 -3.18
N MET A 84 3.50 -0.38 -3.36
CA MET A 84 2.50 -1.34 -3.83
C MET A 84 1.46 -1.67 -2.77
N ARG A 85 1.82 -1.67 -1.48
CA ARG A 85 0.84 -1.71 -0.39
C ARG A 85 -0.11 -0.51 -0.47
N GLY A 86 0.46 0.68 -0.67
CA GLY A 86 -0.31 1.90 -0.78
C GLY A 86 -1.25 1.94 -1.98
N ALA A 87 -0.76 1.53 -3.15
CA ALA A 87 -1.56 1.40 -4.35
C ALA A 87 -2.68 0.36 -4.19
N GLY A 88 -2.37 -0.82 -3.64
CA GLY A 88 -3.35 -1.89 -3.40
C GLY A 88 -4.44 -1.49 -2.39
N CYS A 89 -4.09 -0.79 -1.31
CA CYS A 89 -5.07 -0.24 -0.37
C CYS A 89 -5.95 0.84 -1.03
N THR A 90 -5.36 1.70 -1.85
CA THR A 90 -6.10 2.72 -2.60
C THR A 90 -7.09 2.06 -3.58
N TRP A 91 -6.66 1.02 -4.29
CA TRP A 91 -7.53 0.24 -5.17
C TRP A 91 -8.70 -0.37 -4.41
N ASN A 92 -8.42 -1.03 -3.28
CA ASN A 92 -9.46 -1.62 -2.44
C ASN A 92 -10.49 -0.57 -1.99
N ASP A 93 -10.04 0.57 -1.46
CA ASP A 93 -10.92 1.64 -0.97
C ASP A 93 -11.72 2.30 -2.12
N ILE A 94 -11.18 2.39 -3.34
CA ILE A 94 -11.93 2.82 -4.54
C ILE A 94 -13.05 1.83 -4.86
N THR A 95 -12.75 0.52 -4.85
CA THR A 95 -13.73 -0.52 -5.20
C THR A 95 -14.81 -0.72 -4.13
N ASP A 96 -14.47 -0.50 -2.86
CA ASP A 96 -15.36 -0.65 -1.71
C ASP A 96 -16.12 0.64 -1.35
N ARG A 97 -15.88 1.77 -2.06
CA ARG A 97 -16.39 3.11 -1.70
C ARG A 97 -17.89 3.20 -1.39
N ASN A 98 -18.73 2.43 -2.10
CA ASN A 98 -20.18 2.45 -1.93
C ASN A 98 -20.61 1.64 -0.70
N PHE A 99 -19.83 0.64 -0.30
CA PHE A 99 -20.07 -0.19 0.88
C PHE A 99 -19.48 0.44 2.14
N ASP A 100 -18.30 1.06 2.03
CA ASP A 100 -17.60 1.67 3.15
C ASP A 100 -18.33 2.86 3.76
N GLY A 101 -19.16 3.57 2.99
CA GLY A 101 -20.01 4.65 3.52
C GLY A 101 -21.13 4.17 4.44
N ALA A 102 -21.53 2.90 4.32
CA ALA A 102 -22.61 2.29 5.10
C ALA A 102 -22.12 1.59 6.39
N VAL A 103 -20.80 1.50 6.60
CA VAL A 103 -20.20 0.79 7.73
C VAL A 103 -19.49 1.78 8.66
N GLU A 104 -19.92 1.81 9.93
CA GLU A 104 -19.46 2.79 10.91
C GLU A 104 -17.92 2.79 11.10
N ARG A 105 -17.29 1.61 11.02
CA ARG A 105 -15.83 1.45 11.10
C ARG A 105 -15.07 2.07 9.91
N THR A 106 -15.64 2.09 8.71
CA THR A 106 -14.94 2.51 7.48
C THR A 106 -15.43 3.83 6.91
N ARG A 107 -16.48 4.40 7.50
CA ARG A 107 -17.01 5.73 7.19
C ARG A 107 -15.97 6.87 7.35
N SER A 108 -14.99 6.72 8.23
CA SER A 108 -13.92 7.72 8.44
C SER A 108 -12.77 7.64 7.43
N ARG A 109 -12.82 6.71 6.47
CA ARG A 109 -11.79 6.59 5.43
C ARG A 109 -11.76 7.81 4.50
N PRO A 110 -10.62 8.15 3.87
CA PRO A 110 -10.47 9.39 3.12
C PRO A 110 -11.45 9.58 1.96
N ILE A 111 -11.84 8.50 1.25
CA ILE A 111 -12.77 8.58 0.12
C ILE A 111 -14.23 8.74 0.60
N PRO A 112 -14.80 7.87 1.47
CA PRO A 112 -16.15 8.06 2.01
C PRO A 112 -16.33 9.36 2.82
N ALA A 113 -15.29 9.80 3.52
CA ALA A 113 -15.31 11.05 4.27
C ALA A 113 -15.15 12.31 3.40
N GLY A 114 -14.99 12.16 2.08
CA GLY A 114 -14.84 13.28 1.14
C GLY A 114 -13.50 14.01 1.21
N GLN A 115 -12.51 13.47 1.93
CA GLN A 115 -11.18 14.06 2.06
C GLN A 115 -10.34 13.90 0.78
N VAL A 116 -10.59 12.84 0.00
CA VAL A 116 -9.92 12.58 -1.28
C VAL A 116 -10.96 12.25 -2.35
N THR A 117 -10.91 12.94 -3.47
CA THR A 117 -11.77 12.63 -4.63
C THR A 117 -11.35 11.29 -5.26
N VAL A 118 -12.29 10.57 -5.89
CA VAL A 118 -11.97 9.32 -6.59
C VAL A 118 -10.91 9.55 -7.69
N LYS A 119 -10.98 10.67 -8.41
CA LYS A 119 -9.97 11.04 -9.40
C LYS A 119 -8.59 11.22 -8.75
N GLY A 120 -8.52 11.93 -7.61
CA GLY A 120 -7.28 12.08 -6.84
C GLY A 120 -6.73 10.75 -6.33
N ALA A 121 -7.59 9.86 -5.85
CA ALA A 121 -7.20 8.51 -5.42
C ALA A 121 -6.60 7.69 -6.57
N VAL A 122 -7.22 7.73 -7.76
CA VAL A 122 -6.69 7.04 -8.95
C VAL A 122 -5.34 7.61 -9.36
N ILE A 123 -5.18 8.94 -9.39
CA ILE A 123 -3.89 9.57 -9.71
C ILE A 123 -2.82 9.16 -8.70
N TRP A 124 -3.14 9.17 -7.41
CA TRP A 124 -2.22 8.77 -6.34
C TRP A 124 -1.80 7.30 -6.45
N MET A 125 -2.75 6.41 -6.76
CA MET A 125 -2.47 5.00 -7.03
C MET A 125 -1.54 4.85 -8.23
N LEU A 126 -1.81 5.55 -9.34
CA LEU A 126 -1.00 5.47 -10.56
C LEU A 126 0.43 5.98 -10.31
N ILE A 127 0.62 7.06 -9.57
CA ILE A 127 1.95 7.57 -9.22
C ILE A 127 2.73 6.51 -8.43
N GLN A 128 2.13 5.91 -7.39
CA GLN A 128 2.79 4.87 -6.60
C GLN A 128 3.14 3.65 -7.46
N SER A 129 2.21 3.17 -8.30
CA SER A 129 2.43 2.04 -9.18
C SER A 129 3.50 2.31 -10.24
N LEU A 130 3.55 3.53 -10.80
CA LEU A 130 4.57 3.90 -11.79
C LEU A 130 5.97 3.96 -11.17
N VAL A 131 6.10 4.55 -9.99
CA VAL A 131 7.40 4.58 -9.29
C VAL A 131 7.85 3.16 -8.93
N ALA A 132 6.95 2.32 -8.43
CA ALA A 132 7.25 0.91 -8.17
C ALA A 132 7.63 0.15 -9.45
N PHE A 133 6.97 0.43 -10.56
CA PHE A 133 7.28 -0.15 -11.86
C PHE A 133 8.67 0.27 -12.36
N CYS A 134 9.04 1.54 -12.24
CA CYS A 134 10.38 2.00 -12.57
C CYS A 134 11.47 1.28 -11.76
N ILE A 135 11.22 1.00 -10.48
CA ILE A 135 12.14 0.19 -9.65
C ILE A 135 12.19 -1.25 -10.16
N LEU A 136 11.02 -1.85 -10.47
CA LEU A 136 10.93 -3.22 -10.99
C LEU A 136 11.71 -3.41 -12.29
N LEU A 137 11.72 -2.41 -13.17
CA LEU A 137 12.50 -2.44 -14.43
C LEU A 137 14.02 -2.53 -14.20
N THR A 138 14.51 -2.22 -12.99
CA THR A 138 15.93 -2.39 -12.64
C THR A 138 16.28 -3.83 -12.23
N PHE A 139 15.28 -4.70 -12.09
CA PHE A 139 15.46 -6.11 -11.73
C PHE A 139 15.58 -6.99 -12.98
N ASN A 140 15.81 -8.29 -12.80
CA ASN A 140 15.91 -9.23 -13.91
C ASN A 140 14.54 -9.47 -14.59
N THR A 141 14.58 -9.95 -15.83
CA THR A 141 13.37 -10.17 -16.67
C THR A 141 12.36 -11.11 -16.03
N PHE A 142 12.82 -12.12 -15.27
CA PHE A 142 11.92 -13.04 -14.57
C PHE A 142 11.14 -12.31 -13.46
N ALA A 143 11.81 -11.48 -12.66
CA ALA A 143 11.16 -10.65 -11.65
C ALA A 143 10.17 -9.65 -12.27
N ILE A 144 10.51 -9.05 -13.42
CA ILE A 144 9.60 -8.15 -14.15
C ILE A 144 8.34 -8.91 -14.59
N ALA A 145 8.49 -10.07 -15.22
CA ALA A 145 7.36 -10.88 -15.69
C ALA A 145 6.47 -11.32 -14.52
N LEU A 146 7.07 -11.78 -13.42
CA LEU A 146 6.35 -12.20 -12.22
C LEU A 146 5.62 -11.03 -11.54
N GLY A 147 6.26 -9.86 -11.48
CA GLY A 147 5.68 -8.63 -10.95
C GLY A 147 4.46 -8.18 -11.77
N ILE A 148 4.54 -8.20 -13.09
CA ILE A 148 3.40 -7.90 -13.98
C ILE A 148 2.27 -8.92 -13.78
N ALA A 149 2.60 -10.21 -13.69
CA ALA A 149 1.61 -11.25 -13.45
C ALA A 149 0.88 -11.07 -12.10
N SER A 150 1.57 -10.56 -11.08
CA SER A 150 1.01 -10.31 -9.75
C SER A 150 -0.16 -9.31 -9.78
N LEU A 151 -0.12 -8.34 -10.71
CA LEU A 151 -1.15 -7.31 -10.85
C LEU A 151 -2.52 -7.91 -11.16
N ALA A 152 -2.58 -9.06 -11.84
CA ALA A 152 -3.84 -9.75 -12.09
C ALA A 152 -4.54 -10.12 -10.77
N ILE A 153 -3.79 -10.68 -9.82
CA ILE A 153 -4.33 -11.10 -8.52
C ILE A 153 -4.70 -9.88 -7.67
N VAL A 154 -3.84 -8.85 -7.65
CA VAL A 154 -4.12 -7.61 -6.91
C VAL A 154 -5.38 -6.93 -7.42
N CYS A 155 -5.59 -6.90 -8.73
CA CYS A 155 -6.78 -6.33 -9.35
C CYS A 155 -8.05 -7.15 -9.03
N ILE A 156 -7.96 -8.48 -9.02
CA ILE A 156 -9.10 -9.38 -8.75
C ILE A 156 -9.47 -9.41 -7.26
N TYR A 157 -8.49 -9.29 -6.36
CA TYR A 157 -8.65 -9.50 -4.91
C TYR A 157 -9.86 -8.76 -4.30
N PRO A 158 -10.11 -7.45 -4.54
CA PRO A 158 -11.24 -6.77 -3.92
C PRO A 158 -12.60 -7.35 -4.31
N PHE A 159 -12.68 -7.94 -5.51
CA PHE A 159 -13.88 -8.59 -6.03
C PHE A 159 -14.02 -10.03 -5.54
N ALA A 160 -12.96 -10.67 -5.04
CA ALA A 160 -13.01 -12.04 -4.54
C ALA A 160 -14.09 -12.22 -3.46
N LYS A 161 -14.29 -11.21 -2.61
CA LYS A 161 -15.37 -11.16 -1.59
C LYS A 161 -16.78 -11.33 -2.18
N ARG A 162 -16.98 -11.10 -3.48
CA ARG A 162 -18.27 -11.20 -4.17
C ARG A 162 -18.53 -12.59 -4.76
N PHE A 163 -17.49 -13.42 -4.89
CA PHE A 163 -17.57 -14.72 -5.57
C PHE A 163 -17.08 -15.89 -4.71
N THR A 164 -16.38 -15.64 -3.60
CA THR A 164 -15.88 -16.68 -2.69
C THR A 164 -15.97 -16.27 -1.22
N TRP A 165 -16.08 -17.28 -0.36
CA TRP A 165 -16.01 -17.15 1.10
C TRP A 165 -14.56 -17.12 1.62
N TRP A 166 -13.57 -17.34 0.76
CA TRP A 166 -12.15 -17.42 1.12
C TRP A 166 -11.30 -16.30 0.48
N PRO A 167 -11.65 -15.00 0.67
CA PRO A 167 -10.84 -13.90 0.13
C PRO A 167 -9.42 -13.86 0.72
N GLN A 168 -9.20 -14.50 1.87
CA GLN A 168 -7.89 -14.63 2.51
C GLN A 168 -6.90 -15.47 1.68
N VAL A 169 -7.37 -16.41 0.86
CA VAL A 169 -6.49 -17.18 -0.04
C VAL A 169 -5.89 -16.26 -1.10
N PHE A 170 -6.72 -15.43 -1.73
CA PHE A 170 -6.27 -14.42 -2.69
C PHE A 170 -5.32 -13.41 -2.06
N LEU A 171 -5.62 -13.02 -0.81
CA LEU A 171 -4.76 -12.12 -0.05
C LEU A 171 -3.39 -12.76 0.25
N GLY A 172 -3.38 -14.01 0.70
CA GLY A 172 -2.15 -14.76 0.98
C GLY A 172 -1.28 -14.93 -0.27
N LEU A 173 -1.90 -15.23 -1.41
CA LEU A 173 -1.24 -15.28 -2.71
C LEU A 173 -0.65 -13.92 -3.09
N ALA A 174 -1.38 -12.83 -2.89
CA ALA A 174 -0.89 -11.48 -3.18
C ALA A 174 0.29 -11.07 -2.28
N PHE A 175 0.32 -11.49 -1.01
CA PHE A 175 1.40 -11.15 -0.07
C PHE A 175 2.67 -11.99 -0.26
N ASN A 176 2.56 -13.21 -0.77
CA ASN A 176 3.69 -14.13 -0.97
C ASN A 176 3.97 -14.36 -2.46
N TRP A 177 3.64 -13.38 -3.30
CA TRP A 177 3.83 -13.48 -4.74
C TRP A 177 5.29 -13.22 -5.12
N GLY A 178 6.09 -14.28 -5.13
CA GLY A 178 7.49 -14.26 -5.54
C GLY A 178 8.47 -14.52 -4.41
#